data_AF-I3Z748-F1
#
_entry.id   AF-I3Z748-F1
#
_cell.length_a   1.000
_cell.length_b   1.000
_cell.length_c   1.000
_cell.angle_alpha   90.00
_cell.angle_beta   90.00
_cell.angle_gamma   90.00
#
_symmetry.space_group_name_H-M   'P 1'
#
loop_
_entity.id
_entity.type
_entity.pdbx_description
1 polymer ?
#
loop_
_entity_poly.entity_id
_entity_poly.type
_entity_poly.pdbx_seq_one_letter_code
_entity_poly.pdbx_strand_id
1 'polypeptide(L)'
;MKFEKYPILLTAAINPADHEFVGRKGSQIRELDYFKSLIFYLENDHIVIFIDNSNFESKMILDKFKGYKNFEYLFFSSQHSHLGKGHGEKEIIDFALQHSEMLKTSTFFIKITGRLIIKNLQLIINNIEFNKSIVHGNFTRNFSWADTRLMILNKEFYEEYFSPICDKYLNEKEGVLFEHVFAKSLHAFLSNDGKFEFLPIYPDYSGYNGSNNSKYDQSFFKKLKYFIFFKIKRYVNKQTI
;
A
#
# COMPACT_ATOMS: atom_id res chain seq x y z
N MET A 1 -1.28 -27.75 6.47
CA MET A 1 -1.75 -26.39 6.79
C MET A 1 -0.98 -25.42 5.91
N LYS A 2 -1.61 -24.78 4.91
CA LYS A 2 -0.96 -23.82 4.00
C LYS A 2 -1.56 -22.44 4.24
N PHE A 3 -0.98 -21.68 5.17
CA PHE A 3 -1.25 -20.25 5.32
C PHE A 3 0.07 -19.50 5.46
N GLU A 4 0.95 -19.65 4.47
CA GLU A 4 1.85 -18.57 4.09
C GLU A 4 1.19 -17.84 2.91
N LYS A 5 0.12 -17.09 3.18
CA LYS A 5 -0.47 -16.15 2.22
C LYS A 5 -0.23 -14.75 2.77
N TYR A 6 0.67 -14.03 2.12
CA TYR A 6 1.11 -12.67 2.47
C TYR A 6 -0.07 -11.76 2.85
N PRO A 7 -0.18 -11.33 4.13
CA PRO A 7 -1.31 -10.54 4.57
C PRO A 7 -1.39 -9.19 3.85
N ILE A 8 -2.61 -8.76 3.54
CA ILE A 8 -2.90 -7.48 2.90
C ILE A 8 -3.21 -6.46 4.00
N LEU A 9 -2.38 -5.42 4.09
CA LEU A 9 -2.65 -4.24 4.92
C LEU A 9 -3.38 -3.19 4.08
N LEU A 10 -4.66 -2.98 4.37
CA LEU A 10 -5.49 -1.95 3.76
C LEU A 10 -5.52 -0.72 4.66
N THR A 11 -4.90 0.37 4.20
CA THR A 11 -4.81 1.62 4.98
C THR A 11 -5.95 2.58 4.65
N ALA A 12 -6.61 3.11 5.67
CA ALA A 12 -7.78 3.96 5.54
C ALA A 12 -7.72 5.20 6.40
N ALA A 13 -8.50 6.19 5.94
CA ALA A 13 -8.91 7.38 6.65
C ALA A 13 -10.34 7.65 6.21
N ILE A 14 -11.34 7.04 6.84
CA ILE A 14 -12.76 7.15 6.45
C ILE A 14 -13.27 8.55 6.72
N ASN A 15 -12.92 9.10 7.89
CA ASN A 15 -13.28 10.43 8.33
C ASN A 15 -12.04 11.31 8.54
N PRO A 16 -11.27 11.58 7.47
CA PRO A 16 -10.01 12.33 7.58
C PRO A 16 -10.26 13.69 8.24
N ALA A 17 -9.31 14.16 9.03
CA ALA A 17 -9.43 15.45 9.69
C ALA A 17 -9.48 16.61 8.68
N ASP A 18 -10.11 17.73 9.07
CA ASP A 18 -10.43 18.85 8.18
C ASP A 18 -9.22 19.48 7.47
N HIS A 19 -8.02 19.34 8.05
CA HIS A 19 -6.75 19.82 7.49
C HIS A 19 -6.14 18.91 6.43
N GLU A 20 -6.68 17.71 6.20
CA GLU A 20 -6.22 16.85 5.11
C GLU A 20 -6.78 17.32 3.76
N PHE A 21 -5.91 17.53 2.76
CA PHE A 21 -6.33 17.86 1.39
C PHE A 21 -7.09 16.68 0.75
N VAL A 22 -8.41 16.65 0.90
CA VAL A 22 -9.26 15.56 0.46
C VAL A 22 -10.23 16.03 -0.63
N GLY A 23 -10.01 15.55 -1.85
CA GLY A 23 -10.92 15.81 -2.98
C GLY A 23 -12.18 14.95 -2.95
N ARG A 24 -12.14 13.80 -2.26
CA ARG A 24 -13.29 12.88 -2.11
C ARG A 24 -14.00 13.11 -0.77
N LYS A 25 -14.96 14.03 -0.77
CA LYS A 25 -15.68 14.53 0.41
C LYS A 25 -16.83 13.60 0.81
N GLY A 26 -17.07 13.51 2.13
CA GLY A 26 -18.15 12.72 2.74
C GLY A 26 -17.66 11.37 3.26
N SER A 27 -17.70 11.20 4.58
CA SER A 27 -17.31 9.96 5.26
C SER A 27 -18.08 8.74 4.73
N GLN A 28 -19.37 8.89 4.45
CA GLN A 28 -20.23 7.83 3.89
C GLN A 28 -19.75 7.33 2.52
N ILE A 29 -19.36 8.23 1.61
CA ILE A 29 -18.87 7.82 0.28
C ILE A 29 -17.53 7.10 0.40
N ARG A 30 -16.65 7.59 1.28
CA ARG A 30 -15.36 6.97 1.55
C ARG A 30 -15.54 5.59 2.16
N GLU A 31 -16.38 5.48 3.19
CA GLU A 31 -16.73 4.22 3.85
C GLU A 31 -17.21 3.19 2.83
N LEU A 32 -18.07 3.57 1.88
CA LEU A 32 -18.52 2.70 0.80
C LEU A 32 -17.39 2.26 -0.15
N ASP A 33 -16.37 3.08 -0.40
CA ASP A 33 -15.23 2.66 -1.23
C ASP A 33 -14.36 1.63 -0.52
N TYR A 34 -14.06 1.85 0.77
CA TYR A 34 -13.34 0.89 1.59
C TYR A 34 -14.14 -0.41 1.76
N PHE A 35 -15.45 -0.31 1.93
CA PHE A 35 -16.32 -1.48 2.01
C PHE A 35 -16.26 -2.32 0.72
N LYS A 36 -16.29 -1.67 -0.46
CA LYS A 36 -16.20 -2.37 -1.75
C LYS A 36 -14.85 -3.07 -1.94
N SER A 37 -13.74 -2.46 -1.54
CA SER A 37 -12.44 -3.10 -1.64
C SER A 37 -12.29 -4.26 -0.65
N LEU A 38 -12.81 -4.11 0.57
CA LEU A 38 -12.84 -5.18 1.57
C LEU A 38 -13.57 -6.42 1.07
N ILE A 39 -14.76 -6.23 0.49
CA ILE A 39 -15.51 -7.32 -0.17
C ILE A 39 -14.62 -8.02 -1.19
N PHE A 40 -14.00 -7.25 -2.10
CA PHE A 40 -13.15 -7.82 -3.15
C PHE A 40 -12.02 -8.69 -2.59
N TYR A 41 -11.26 -8.21 -1.60
CA TYR A 41 -10.11 -8.97 -1.09
C TYR A 41 -10.54 -10.18 -0.25
N LEU A 42 -11.57 -10.03 0.59
CA LEU A 42 -12.04 -11.11 1.46
C LEU A 42 -12.73 -12.23 0.69
N GLU A 43 -13.50 -11.91 -0.37
CA GLU A 43 -14.12 -12.90 -1.26
C GLU A 43 -13.10 -13.65 -2.14
N ASN A 44 -11.88 -13.14 -2.27
CA ASN A 44 -10.75 -13.82 -2.94
C ASN A 44 -9.83 -14.55 -1.94
N ASP A 45 -10.32 -14.87 -0.74
CA ASP A 45 -9.61 -15.63 0.31
C ASP A 45 -8.25 -15.04 0.70
N HIS A 46 -8.11 -13.71 0.68
CA HIS A 46 -6.94 -13.02 1.22
C HIS A 46 -7.07 -12.86 2.74
N ILE A 47 -5.93 -12.85 3.44
CA ILE A 47 -5.85 -12.36 4.82
C ILE A 47 -5.78 -10.85 4.76
N VAL A 48 -6.72 -10.16 5.40
CA VAL A 48 -6.87 -8.70 5.31
C VAL A 48 -6.84 -8.08 6.69
N ILE A 49 -5.90 -7.15 6.87
CA ILE A 49 -5.85 -6.24 8.00
C ILE A 49 -6.29 -4.88 7.49
N PHE A 50 -7.44 -4.42 7.95
CA PHE A 50 -7.96 -3.10 7.65
C PHE A 50 -7.72 -2.17 8.82
N ILE A 51 -7.08 -1.03 8.56
CA ILE A 51 -6.79 -0.07 9.61
C ILE A 51 -7.28 1.30 9.19
N ASP A 52 -8.03 1.95 10.08
CA ASP A 52 -8.45 3.33 9.93
C ASP A 52 -7.68 4.25 10.90
N ASN A 53 -7.01 5.26 10.38
CA ASN A 53 -6.26 6.22 11.21
C ASN A 53 -7.07 7.50 11.55
N SER A 54 -8.36 7.51 11.25
CA SER A 54 -9.27 8.64 11.52
C SER A 54 -10.20 8.41 12.72
N ASN A 55 -9.90 7.40 13.54
CA ASN A 55 -10.69 6.95 14.66
C ASN A 55 -12.15 6.60 14.29
N PHE A 56 -12.36 6.10 13.06
CA PHE A 56 -13.67 5.77 12.57
C PHE A 56 -13.96 4.28 12.76
N GLU A 57 -14.98 3.97 13.56
CA GLU A 57 -15.50 2.61 13.73
C GLU A 57 -16.71 2.39 12.81
N SER A 58 -16.49 1.68 11.70
CA SER A 58 -17.56 1.36 10.73
C SER A 58 -18.38 0.16 11.19
N LYS A 59 -19.61 0.40 11.67
CA LYS A 59 -20.59 -0.67 11.96
C LYS A 59 -20.89 -1.51 10.74
N MET A 60 -20.99 -0.90 9.56
CA MET A 60 -21.24 -1.60 8.30
C MET A 60 -20.15 -2.65 8.00
N ILE A 61 -18.88 -2.30 8.19
CA ILE A 61 -17.75 -3.23 8.00
C ILE A 61 -17.78 -4.32 9.08
N LEU A 62 -17.93 -3.94 10.36
CA LEU A 62 -17.95 -4.87 11.48
C LEU A 62 -19.07 -5.91 11.37
N ASP A 63 -20.29 -5.48 11.05
CA ASP A 63 -21.45 -6.37 10.94
C ASP A 63 -21.30 -7.32 9.74
N LYS A 64 -20.81 -6.82 8.60
CA LYS A 64 -20.64 -7.63 7.38
C LYS A 64 -19.62 -8.75 7.54
N PHE A 65 -18.49 -8.46 8.19
CA PHE A 65 -17.35 -9.38 8.29
C PHE A 65 -17.22 -10.03 9.67
N LYS A 66 -18.24 -9.92 10.51
CA LYS A 66 -18.31 -10.59 11.81
C LYS A 66 -18.08 -12.09 11.64
N GLY A 67 -17.05 -12.61 12.31
CA GLY A 67 -16.68 -14.03 12.28
C GLY A 67 -15.77 -14.46 11.12
N TYR A 68 -15.36 -13.55 10.24
CA TYR A 68 -14.34 -13.85 9.22
C TYR A 68 -12.98 -14.07 9.90
N LYS A 69 -12.42 -15.28 9.78
CA LYS A 69 -11.14 -15.64 10.41
C LYS A 69 -9.92 -15.03 9.72
N ASN A 70 -10.09 -14.59 8.47
CA ASN A 70 -9.08 -13.95 7.64
C ASN A 70 -9.20 -12.42 7.62
N PHE A 71 -9.96 -11.84 8.56
CA PHE A 71 -10.17 -10.40 8.65
C PHE A 71 -9.80 -9.87 10.04
N GLU A 72 -9.05 -8.78 10.08
CA GLU A 72 -8.75 -8.00 11.27
C GLU A 72 -9.07 -6.52 10.98
N TYR A 73 -9.83 -5.88 11.87
CA TYR A 73 -10.14 -4.45 11.79
C TYR A 73 -9.59 -3.75 13.02
N LEU A 74 -8.67 -2.81 12.80
CA LEU A 74 -8.16 -1.90 13.82
C LEU A 74 -8.52 -0.45 13.45
N PHE A 75 -8.60 0.43 14.44
CA PHE A 75 -8.73 1.85 14.20
C PHE A 75 -8.07 2.65 15.33
N PHE A 76 -7.57 3.84 15.01
CA PHE A 76 -6.97 4.75 15.97
C PHE A 76 -7.05 6.19 15.46
N SER A 77 -6.81 7.16 16.35
CA SER A 77 -6.70 8.57 15.97
C SER A 77 -5.25 8.93 15.68
N SER A 78 -4.96 9.16 14.40
CA SER A 78 -3.65 9.62 13.92
C SER A 78 -3.21 10.91 14.62
N GLN A 79 -2.01 10.90 15.19
CA GLN A 79 -1.39 12.10 15.75
C GLN A 79 -0.56 12.84 14.70
N HIS A 80 -0.22 12.22 13.56
CA HIS A 80 0.73 12.78 12.61
C HIS A 80 0.13 13.12 11.23
N SER A 81 -1.11 12.72 10.94
CA SER A 81 -1.78 13.05 9.66
C SER A 81 -1.87 14.56 9.39
N HIS A 82 -1.84 15.39 10.44
CA HIS A 82 -1.81 16.85 10.31
C HIS A 82 -0.53 17.41 9.68
N LEU A 83 0.54 16.62 9.63
CA LEU A 83 1.80 16.95 8.97
C LEU A 83 1.78 16.60 7.48
N GLY A 84 0.82 15.78 7.04
CA GLY A 84 0.70 15.31 5.66
C GLY A 84 0.21 13.86 5.55
N LYS A 85 -0.18 13.46 4.34
CA LYS A 85 -0.70 12.11 4.07
C LYS A 85 0.35 11.03 4.29
N GLY A 86 1.59 11.30 3.91
CA GLY A 86 2.73 10.43 4.11
C GLY A 86 3.01 10.19 5.59
N HIS A 87 2.85 11.21 6.44
CA HIS A 87 3.03 11.05 7.89
C HIS A 87 1.94 10.15 8.47
N GLY A 88 0.68 10.36 8.07
CA GLY A 88 -0.42 9.47 8.43
C GLY A 88 -0.26 8.04 7.88
N GLU A 89 0.30 7.89 6.68
CA GLU A 89 0.59 6.59 6.06
C GLU A 89 1.76 5.85 6.74
N LYS A 90 2.76 6.57 7.24
CA LYS A 90 3.82 5.99 8.07
C LYS A 90 3.26 5.50 9.40
N GLU A 91 2.52 6.37 10.10
CA GLU A 91 1.95 6.08 11.42
C GLU A 91 0.98 4.88 11.38
N ILE A 92 0.14 4.76 10.36
CA ILE A 92 -0.77 3.62 10.23
C ILE A 92 -0.02 2.30 9.98
N ILE A 93 1.11 2.30 9.27
CA ILE A 93 1.91 1.09 9.07
C ILE A 93 2.64 0.70 10.36
N ASP A 94 3.24 1.66 11.08
CA ASP A 94 3.84 1.42 12.40
C ASP A 94 2.81 0.83 13.36
N PHE A 95 1.63 1.44 13.44
CA PHE A 95 0.53 0.97 14.26
C PHE A 95 0.11 -0.46 13.88
N ALA A 96 0.03 -0.76 12.58
CA ALA A 96 -0.29 -2.10 12.08
C ALA A 96 0.73 -3.14 12.57
N LEU A 97 2.02 -2.87 12.39
CA LEU A 97 3.09 -3.81 12.74
C LEU A 97 3.16 -4.08 14.25
N GLN A 98 2.81 -3.07 15.06
CA GLN A 98 2.79 -3.20 16.52
C GLN A 98 1.55 -3.92 17.06
N HIS A 99 0.36 -3.69 16.47
CA HIS A 99 -0.91 -4.09 17.08
C HIS A 99 -1.61 -5.26 16.38
N SER A 100 -1.34 -5.52 15.10
CA SER A 100 -2.06 -6.57 14.35
C SER A 100 -1.56 -7.96 14.72
N GLU A 101 -2.48 -8.83 15.14
CA GLU A 101 -2.17 -10.24 15.40
C GLU A 101 -1.87 -11.00 14.09
N MET A 102 -2.57 -10.67 13.00
CA MET A 102 -2.36 -11.33 11.70
C MET A 102 -1.03 -10.95 11.05
N LEU A 103 -0.51 -9.75 11.33
CA LEU A 103 0.80 -9.34 10.85
C LEU A 103 1.92 -9.98 11.64
N LYS A 104 1.82 -10.17 12.97
CA LYS A 104 2.92 -10.67 13.83
C LYS A 104 3.64 -11.89 13.27
N THR A 105 2.91 -12.88 12.78
CA THR A 105 3.48 -14.16 12.30
C THR A 105 4.04 -14.11 10.88
N SER A 106 3.93 -12.97 10.18
CA SER A 106 4.31 -12.85 8.77
C SER A 106 5.61 -12.09 8.60
N THR A 107 6.50 -12.58 7.73
CA THR A 107 7.76 -11.88 7.38
C THR A 107 7.55 -10.78 6.33
N PHE A 108 6.54 -10.95 5.47
CA PHE A 108 6.16 -9.99 4.44
C PHE A 108 4.70 -9.59 4.59
N PHE A 109 4.37 -8.40 4.10
CA PHE A 109 3.00 -7.92 3.98
C PHE A 109 2.82 -7.10 2.69
N ILE A 110 1.59 -7.02 2.23
CA ILE A 110 1.21 -6.28 1.03
C ILE A 110 0.37 -5.08 1.46
N LYS A 111 0.98 -3.90 1.45
CA LYS A 111 0.25 -2.67 1.73
C LYS A 111 -0.48 -2.20 0.48
N ILE A 112 -1.77 -1.90 0.61
CA ILE A 112 -2.59 -1.30 -0.44
C ILE A 112 -3.35 -0.11 0.15
N THR A 113 -3.45 0.98 -0.60
CA THR A 113 -4.37 2.07 -0.24
C THR A 113 -5.79 1.54 -0.17
N GLY A 114 -6.39 1.57 1.02
CA GLY A 114 -7.54 0.73 1.38
C GLY A 114 -8.74 0.83 0.45
N ARG A 115 -9.03 2.00 -0.13
CA ARG A 115 -10.16 2.23 -1.07
C ARG A 115 -9.92 1.73 -2.50
N LEU A 116 -8.78 1.13 -2.80
CA LEU A 116 -8.40 0.67 -4.13
C LEU A 116 -8.49 -0.86 -4.24
N ILE A 117 -8.99 -1.30 -5.39
CA ILE A 117 -8.99 -2.69 -5.82
C ILE A 117 -7.88 -2.88 -6.85
N ILE A 118 -7.07 -3.92 -6.69
CA ILE A 118 -6.08 -4.36 -7.70
C ILE A 118 -6.59 -5.66 -8.31
N LYS A 119 -7.24 -5.56 -9.47
CA LYS A 119 -7.98 -6.68 -10.09
C LYS A 119 -7.11 -7.90 -10.40
N ASN A 120 -5.83 -7.67 -10.68
CA ASN A 120 -4.84 -8.70 -11.01
C ASN A 120 -3.85 -8.98 -9.87
N LEU A 121 -4.22 -8.70 -8.61
CA LEU A 121 -3.31 -8.88 -7.47
C LEU A 121 -2.78 -10.31 -7.36
N GLN A 122 -3.63 -11.33 -7.50
CA GLN A 122 -3.19 -12.72 -7.40
C GLN A 122 -2.16 -13.09 -8.47
N LEU A 123 -2.30 -12.54 -9.68
CA LEU A 123 -1.31 -12.74 -10.75
C LEU A 123 0.02 -12.07 -10.40
N ILE A 124 0.00 -10.89 -9.78
CA ILE A 124 1.22 -10.21 -9.32
C ILE A 124 1.91 -11.05 -8.24
N ILE A 125 1.18 -11.47 -7.20
CA ILE A 125 1.73 -12.26 -6.08
C ILE A 125 2.32 -13.57 -6.58
N ASN A 126 1.64 -14.28 -7.48
CA ASN A 126 2.13 -15.56 -8.01
C ASN A 126 3.39 -15.44 -8.87
N ASN A 127 3.76 -14.24 -9.31
CA ASN A 127 4.92 -13.98 -10.17
C ASN A 127 6.01 -13.16 -9.46
N ILE A 128 5.95 -13.05 -8.14
CA ILE A 128 6.95 -12.39 -7.30
C ILE A 128 7.73 -13.43 -6.51
N GLU A 129 9.05 -13.21 -6.42
CA GLU A 129 9.88 -13.90 -5.44
C GLU A 129 9.86 -13.12 -4.12
N PHE A 130 9.30 -13.72 -3.08
CA PHE A 130 9.31 -13.17 -1.72
C PHE A 130 10.63 -13.52 -1.05
N ASN A 131 11.60 -12.61 -1.18
CA ASN A 131 12.95 -12.75 -0.66
C ASN A 131 13.31 -11.50 0.13
N LYS A 132 13.87 -11.67 1.34
CA LYS A 132 14.19 -10.53 2.23
C LYS A 132 15.20 -9.58 1.60
N SER A 133 16.07 -10.10 0.75
CA SER A 133 17.07 -9.34 0.02
C SER A 133 16.50 -8.62 -1.21
N ILE A 134 15.20 -8.73 -1.51
CA ILE A 134 14.59 -8.12 -2.71
C ILE A 134 13.43 -7.20 -2.32
N VAL A 135 13.49 -5.94 -2.75
CA VAL A 135 12.36 -5.00 -2.70
C VAL A 135 11.67 -4.95 -4.05
N HIS A 136 10.35 -5.09 -4.02
CA HIS A 136 9.50 -5.01 -5.20
C HIS A 136 8.79 -3.66 -5.27
N GLY A 137 8.77 -3.03 -6.46
CA GLY A 137 7.96 -1.82 -6.63
C GLY A 137 7.99 -1.21 -8.03
N ASN A 138 7.23 -0.13 -8.20
CA ASN A 138 7.22 0.64 -9.44
C ASN A 138 7.83 2.03 -9.22
N PHE A 139 9.13 2.12 -9.50
CA PHE A 139 9.92 3.36 -9.36
C PHE A 139 9.97 4.11 -10.69
N THR A 140 9.83 5.42 -10.68
CA THR A 140 9.80 6.31 -11.84
C THR A 140 10.69 7.53 -11.58
N ARG A 141 10.80 8.44 -12.57
CA ARG A 141 11.61 9.67 -12.47
C ARG A 141 13.05 9.35 -12.05
N ASN A 142 13.69 8.41 -12.75
CA ASN A 142 15.06 7.93 -12.45
C ASN A 142 15.21 7.47 -10.99
N PHE A 143 14.28 6.62 -10.52
CA PHE A 143 14.26 6.08 -9.16
C PHE A 143 14.18 7.14 -8.04
N SER A 144 13.70 8.35 -8.32
CA SER A 144 13.45 9.37 -7.28
C SER A 144 12.03 9.33 -6.73
N TRP A 145 11.11 8.59 -7.37
CA TRP A 145 9.70 8.52 -6.98
C TRP A 145 9.17 7.10 -7.14
N ALA A 146 8.40 6.61 -6.18
CA ALA A 146 7.86 5.25 -6.17
C ALA A 146 6.34 5.24 -6.00
N ASP A 147 5.63 4.39 -6.74
CA ASP A 147 4.18 4.23 -6.55
C ASP A 147 3.89 3.45 -5.26
N THR A 148 3.35 4.13 -4.25
CA THR A 148 3.09 3.58 -2.90
C THR A 148 1.65 3.10 -2.70
N ARG A 149 0.84 3.09 -3.76
CA ARG A 149 -0.54 2.54 -3.71
C ARG A 149 -0.56 1.03 -3.53
N LEU A 150 0.47 0.34 -4.02
CA LEU A 150 0.77 -1.06 -3.78
C LEU A 150 2.24 -1.16 -3.36
N MET A 151 2.48 -1.71 -2.18
CA MET A 151 3.84 -1.98 -1.68
C MET A 151 3.89 -3.42 -1.20
N ILE A 152 4.93 -4.14 -1.59
CA ILE A 152 5.19 -5.49 -1.13
C ILE A 152 6.46 -5.40 -0.29
N LEU A 153 6.28 -5.52 1.01
CA LEU A 153 7.29 -5.16 1.98
C LEU A 153 7.68 -6.36 2.81
N ASN A 154 8.98 -6.54 2.94
CA ASN A 154 9.55 -7.30 4.03
C ASN A 154 9.58 -6.40 5.29
N LYS A 155 9.29 -6.97 6.46
CA LYS A 155 9.29 -6.22 7.73
C LYS A 155 10.66 -5.66 8.10
N GLU A 156 11.72 -6.44 7.92
CA GLU A 156 13.10 -6.03 8.21
C GLU A 156 13.50 -4.84 7.31
N PHE A 157 13.19 -4.88 6.02
CA PHE A 157 13.36 -3.71 5.15
C PHE A 157 12.58 -2.47 5.67
N TYR A 158 11.34 -2.66 6.13
CA TYR A 158 10.54 -1.56 6.66
C TYR A 158 11.18 -0.97 7.92
N GLU A 159 11.55 -1.82 8.87
CA GLU A 159 12.06 -1.44 10.20
C GLU A 159 13.48 -0.84 10.12
N GLU A 160 14.35 -1.40 9.28
CA GLU A 160 15.76 -0.99 9.21
C GLU A 160 16.02 0.17 8.23
N TYR A 161 15.22 0.27 7.17
CA TYR A 161 15.45 1.26 6.11
C TYR A 161 14.28 2.25 6.01
N PHE A 162 13.07 1.76 5.79
CA PHE A 162 11.99 2.66 5.38
C PHE A 162 11.48 3.57 6.50
N SER A 163 11.16 3.01 7.67
CA SER A 163 10.65 3.78 8.81
C SER A 163 11.68 4.82 9.30
N PRO A 164 12.97 4.48 9.50
CA PRO A 164 13.99 5.46 9.89
C PRO A 164 14.21 6.57 8.84
N ILE A 165 14.14 6.24 7.55
CA ILE A 165 14.27 7.24 6.47
C ILE A 165 13.04 8.14 6.38
N CYS A 166 11.84 7.62 6.66
CA CYS A 166 10.66 8.45 6.85
C CYS A 166 10.89 9.44 8.00
N ASP A 167 11.27 8.96 9.18
CA ASP A 167 11.47 9.82 10.36
C ASP A 167 12.51 10.92 10.12
N LYS A 168 13.54 10.62 9.33
CA LYS A 168 14.62 11.57 9.03
C LYS A 168 14.31 12.57 7.91
N TYR A 169 13.54 12.18 6.90
CA TYR A 169 13.46 12.95 5.64
C TYR A 169 12.05 13.28 5.17
N LEU A 170 11.01 12.63 5.68
CA LEU A 170 9.64 12.92 5.27
C LEU A 170 9.26 14.33 5.74
N ASN A 171 8.96 15.20 4.79
CA ASN A 171 8.56 16.57 5.06
C ASN A 171 7.77 17.12 3.87
N GLU A 172 6.45 17.01 3.93
CA GLU A 172 5.59 17.43 2.81
C GLU A 172 5.55 18.95 2.62
N LYS A 173 5.82 19.74 3.67
CA LYS A 173 5.92 21.21 3.56
C LYS A 173 7.09 21.63 2.68
N GLU A 174 8.19 20.86 2.73
CA GLU A 174 9.37 21.02 1.88
C GLU A 174 9.30 20.19 0.58
N GLY A 175 8.14 19.63 0.25
CA GLY A 175 7.92 18.83 -0.96
C GLY A 175 8.50 17.42 -0.95
N VAL A 176 8.99 16.94 0.21
CA VAL A 176 9.48 15.56 0.37
C VAL A 176 8.33 14.64 0.78
N LEU A 177 7.69 14.01 -0.21
CA LEU A 177 6.55 13.12 -0.05
C LEU A 177 6.95 11.69 0.34
N PHE A 178 5.96 10.90 0.76
CA PHE A 178 6.11 9.47 1.10
C PHE A 178 6.77 8.66 -0.02
N GLU A 179 6.44 8.97 -1.27
CA GLU A 179 7.00 8.33 -2.45
C GLU A 179 8.49 8.66 -2.67
N HIS A 180 8.94 9.85 -2.25
CA HIS A 180 10.35 10.22 -2.28
C HIS A 180 11.15 9.47 -1.21
N VAL A 181 10.61 9.34 0.00
CA VAL A 181 11.30 8.61 1.08
C VAL A 181 11.31 7.10 0.83
N PHE A 182 10.28 6.52 0.20
CA PHE A 182 10.31 5.12 -0.21
C PHE A 182 11.39 4.88 -1.30
N ALA A 183 11.49 5.78 -2.27
CA ALA A 183 12.58 5.80 -3.25
C ALA A 183 13.96 5.87 -2.59
N LYS A 184 14.14 6.79 -1.63
CA LYS A 184 15.38 6.94 -0.86
C LYS A 184 15.75 5.68 -0.06
N SER A 185 14.74 5.00 0.48
CA SER A 185 14.92 3.77 1.25
C SER A 185 15.41 2.62 0.38
N LEU A 186 14.93 2.54 -0.85
CA LEU A 186 15.47 1.59 -1.82
C LEU A 186 16.96 1.84 -2.07
N HIS A 187 17.38 3.09 -2.29
CA HIS A 187 18.80 3.40 -2.53
C HIS A 187 19.70 3.02 -1.35
N ALA A 188 19.24 3.26 -0.12
CA ALA A 188 19.96 2.85 1.07
C ALA A 188 20.07 1.32 1.17
N PHE A 189 19.00 0.60 0.85
CA PHE A 189 19.00 -0.86 0.83
C PHE A 189 19.92 -1.45 -0.23
N LEU A 190 19.90 -0.89 -1.45
CA LEU A 190 20.82 -1.28 -2.53
C LEU A 190 22.30 -1.03 -2.18
N SER A 191 22.57 -0.01 -1.36
CA SER A 191 23.93 0.29 -0.89
C SER A 191 24.44 -0.72 0.16
N ASN A 192 23.55 -1.58 0.69
CA ASN A 192 23.85 -2.61 1.69
C ASN A 192 23.52 -4.01 1.14
N ASP A 193 23.95 -4.28 -0.10
CA ASP A 193 23.79 -5.58 -0.81
C ASP A 193 22.34 -6.04 -1.05
N GLY A 194 21.36 -5.17 -0.77
CA GLY A 194 19.97 -5.37 -1.14
C GLY A 194 19.80 -5.38 -2.67
N LYS A 195 18.73 -6.01 -3.12
CA LYS A 195 18.35 -6.12 -4.54
C LYS A 195 17.00 -5.47 -4.79
N PHE A 196 16.81 -5.05 -6.03
CA PHE A 196 15.57 -4.45 -6.48
C PHE A 196 15.00 -5.25 -7.64
N GLU A 197 13.69 -5.48 -7.59
CA GLU A 197 12.94 -5.94 -8.76
C GLU A 197 11.71 -5.07 -9.02
N PHE A 198 11.48 -4.80 -10.29
CA PHE A 198 10.19 -4.27 -10.72
C PHE A 198 9.10 -5.32 -10.57
N LEU A 199 7.89 -4.88 -10.19
CA LEU A 199 6.69 -5.72 -10.15
C LEU A 199 6.55 -6.56 -11.44
N PRO A 200 6.11 -7.83 -11.37
CA PRO A 200 6.11 -8.66 -12.56
C PRO A 200 5.10 -8.20 -13.61
N ILE A 201 4.02 -7.59 -13.13
CA ILE A 201 2.84 -7.17 -13.90
C ILE A 201 2.42 -5.80 -13.36
N TYR A 202 2.02 -4.90 -14.26
CA TYR A 202 1.48 -3.60 -13.86
C TYR A 202 0.14 -3.77 -13.10
N PRO A 203 -0.07 -3.13 -11.94
CA PRO A 203 -1.31 -3.25 -11.19
C PRO A 203 -2.52 -2.63 -11.92
N ASP A 204 -3.59 -3.42 -12.05
CA ASP A 204 -4.87 -2.99 -12.62
C ASP A 204 -5.76 -2.37 -11.53
N TYR A 205 -5.45 -1.11 -11.20
CA TYR A 205 -6.17 -0.34 -10.19
C TYR A 205 -7.61 0.00 -10.61
N SER A 206 -8.53 -0.18 -9.68
CA SER A 206 -9.93 0.21 -9.75
C SER A 206 -10.34 0.92 -8.46
N GLY A 207 -11.11 2.00 -8.55
CA GLY A 207 -11.55 2.79 -7.38
C GLY A 207 -11.41 4.30 -7.62
N TYR A 208 -11.17 5.06 -6.55
CA TYR A 208 -11.09 6.52 -6.63
C TYR A 208 -9.86 7.09 -5.91
N ASN A 209 -9.31 8.16 -6.47
CA ASN A 209 -8.25 8.93 -5.85
C ASN A 209 -8.82 9.81 -4.72
N GLY A 210 -8.21 9.77 -3.53
CA GLY A 210 -8.68 10.52 -2.36
C GLY A 210 -8.35 12.01 -2.42
N SER A 211 -7.31 12.40 -3.17
CA SER A 211 -6.83 13.79 -3.30
C SER A 211 -7.63 14.61 -4.30
N ASN A 212 -8.05 14.02 -5.42
CA ASN A 212 -8.69 14.76 -6.53
C ASN A 212 -9.97 14.09 -7.05
N ASN A 213 -10.47 13.05 -6.38
CA ASN A 213 -11.70 12.32 -6.74
C ASN A 213 -11.70 11.66 -8.14
N SER A 214 -10.56 11.59 -8.82
CA SER A 214 -10.46 10.95 -10.13
C SER A 214 -10.71 9.44 -10.03
N LYS A 215 -11.48 8.88 -10.97
CA LYS A 215 -11.73 7.44 -11.05
C LYS A 215 -10.48 6.75 -11.61
N TYR A 216 -9.99 5.75 -10.90
CA TYR A 216 -9.09 4.77 -11.46
C TYR A 216 -9.93 3.77 -12.26
N ASP A 217 -9.96 3.96 -13.57
CA ASP A 217 -10.50 3.00 -14.52
C ASP A 217 -9.58 2.98 -15.73
N GLN A 218 -9.06 1.80 -16.06
CA GLN A 218 -8.15 1.63 -17.19
C GLN A 218 -8.91 1.01 -18.35
N SER A 219 -8.99 1.72 -19.46
CA SER A 219 -9.46 1.13 -20.71
C SER A 219 -8.52 0.02 -21.17
N PHE A 220 -9.03 -0.91 -21.98
CA PHE A 220 -8.25 -2.03 -22.51
C PHE A 220 -6.94 -1.59 -23.18
N PHE A 221 -6.99 -0.55 -24.02
CA PHE A 221 -5.79 0.01 -24.68
C PHE A 221 -4.77 0.58 -23.69
N LYS A 222 -5.24 1.22 -22.61
CA LYS A 222 -4.36 1.75 -21.56
C LYS A 222 -3.68 0.61 -20.80
N LYS A 223 -4.41 -0.47 -20.50
CA LYS A 223 -3.83 -1.69 -19.90
C LYS A 223 -2.78 -2.33 -20.78
N LEU A 224 -3.07 -2.50 -22.07
CA LEU A 224 -2.12 -3.08 -23.04
C LEU A 224 -0.86 -2.20 -23.17
N LYS A 225 -1.02 -0.88 -23.27
CA LYS A 225 0.09 0.08 -23.29
C LYS A 225 0.98 -0.08 -22.06
N TYR A 226 0.39 -0.08 -20.85
CA TYR A 226 1.19 -0.24 -19.63
C TYR A 226 1.82 -1.62 -19.53
N PHE A 227 1.14 -2.69 -19.94
CA PHE A 227 1.70 -4.03 -19.96
C PHE A 227 2.95 -4.11 -20.83
N ILE A 228 2.90 -3.58 -22.06
CA ILE A 228 4.04 -3.55 -22.99
C ILE A 228 5.16 -2.67 -22.41
N PHE A 229 4.83 -1.45 -21.97
CA PHE A 229 5.80 -0.53 -21.38
C PHE A 229 6.50 -1.15 -20.17
N PHE A 230 5.78 -1.83 -19.29
CA PHE A 230 6.34 -2.47 -18.11
C PHE A 230 7.26 -3.63 -18.49
N LYS A 231 6.89 -4.44 -19.48
CA LYS A 231 7.76 -5.51 -20.00
C LYS A 231 9.07 -4.96 -20.55
N ILE A 232 9.01 -3.91 -21.38
CA ILE A 232 10.21 -3.27 -21.94
C ILE A 232 11.06 -2.68 -20.81
N LYS A 233 10.44 -1.95 -19.88
CA LYS A 233 11.13 -1.36 -18.73
C LYS A 233 11.86 -2.42 -17.90
N ARG A 234 11.22 -3.56 -17.61
CA ARG A 234 11.86 -4.69 -16.92
C ARG A 234 13.04 -5.25 -17.71
N TYR A 235 12.88 -5.46 -19.02
CA TYR A 235 13.92 -5.99 -19.87
C TYR A 235 15.17 -5.08 -19.92
N VAL A 236 14.97 -3.77 -20.13
CA VAL A 236 16.07 -2.80 -20.18
C VAL A 236 16.82 -2.75 -18.85
N ASN A 237 16.11 -2.66 -17.72
CA ASN A 237 16.76 -2.52 -16.41
C ASN A 237 17.39 -3.82 -15.89
N LYS A 238 16.93 -5.00 -16.34
CA LYS A 238 17.61 -6.28 -16.06
C LYS A 238 19.01 -6.37 -16.67
N GLN A 239 19.35 -5.48 -17.61
CA GLN A 239 20.69 -5.40 -18.20
C GLN A 239 21.58 -4.34 -17.51
N THR A 240 21.05 -3.59 -16.54
CA THR A 240 21.70 -2.39 -15.97
C THR A 240 21.92 -2.48 -14.46
N ILE A 241 21.38 -3.51 -13.81
CA ILE A 241 21.55 -3.85 -12.39
C ILE A 241 22.18 -5.24 -12.35
#